data_AF-A0A832SPB2-F1
#
_entry.id   AF-A0A832SPB2-F1
#
_cell.length_a   1.000
_cell.length_b   1.000
_cell.length_c   1.000
_cell.angle_alpha   90.00
_cell.angle_beta   90.00
_cell.angle_gamma   90.00
#
_symmetry.space_group_name_H-M   'P 1'
#
loop_
_entity.id
_entity.type
_entity.pdbx_description
1 polymer ?
#
loop_
_entity_poly.entity_id
_entity_poly.type
_entity_poly.pdbx_seq_one_letter_code
_entity_poly.pdbx_strand_id
1 'polypeptide(L)' 'ALSSIGAKCISTDGKPPIKIKGQIIGGNITIPGNLSSQFISSLLITAPLTKKGINLN' A
#
# COMPACT_ATOMS: atom_id res chain seq x y z
N ALA A 1 0.11 -4.66 2.64
CA ALA A 1 0.81 -3.71 1.76
C ALA A 1 0.98 -2.34 2.44
N LEU A 2 -0.08 -1.52 2.58
CA LEU A 2 0.00 -0.17 3.17
C LEU A 2 0.60 -0.13 4.59
N SER A 3 0.21 -1.06 5.46
CA SER A 3 0.79 -1.17 6.80
C SER A 3 2.29 -1.50 6.80
N SER A 4 2.76 -2.21 5.78
CA SER A 4 4.16 -2.60 5.63
C SER A 4 5.07 -1.43 5.20
N ILE A 5 4.49 -0.32 4.73
CA ILE A 5 5.20 0.89 4.26
C ILE A 5 4.91 2.13 5.11
N GLY A 6 4.44 1.92 6.34
CA GLY A 6 4.34 2.96 7.37
C GLY A 6 2.95 3.58 7.57
N ALA A 7 1.94 3.15 6.81
CA ALA A 7 0.56 3.62 7.05
C ALA A 7 -0.11 2.84 8.20
N LYS A 8 -0.83 3.52 9.08
CA LYS A 8 -1.69 2.87 10.08
C LYS A 8 -3.09 2.68 9.48
N CYS A 9 -3.46 1.45 9.21
CA CYS A 9 -4.76 1.10 8.63
C CYS A 9 -5.67 0.46 9.68
N ILE A 10 -6.91 0.94 9.78
CA ILE A 10 -7.99 0.38 10.61
C ILE A 10 -9.17 0.09 9.68
N SER A 11 -9.76 -1.09 9.77
CA SER A 11 -10.89 -1.51 8.93
C SER A 11 -11.79 -2.47 9.70
N THR A 12 -13.06 -2.55 9.32
CA THR A 12 -13.98 -3.58 9.80
C THR A 12 -13.86 -4.80 8.87
N ASP A 13 -13.31 -5.92 9.38
CA ASP A 13 -13.14 -7.18 8.63
C ASP A 13 -12.42 -7.07 7.27
N GLY A 14 -11.44 -6.16 7.17
CA GLY A 14 -10.66 -5.96 5.93
C GLY A 14 -11.46 -5.32 4.79
N LYS A 15 -12.66 -4.79 5.09
CA LYS A 15 -13.57 -4.16 4.10
C LYS A 15 -13.83 -2.70 4.46
N PRO A 16 -14.32 -1.89 3.50
CA PRO A 16 -14.83 -0.57 3.79
C PRO A 16 -15.95 -0.61 4.84
N PRO A 17 -16.06 0.41 5.71
CA PRO A 17 -15.25 1.62 5.74
C PRO A 17 -13.84 1.40 6.33
N ILE A 18 -12.83 2.01 5.70
CA ILE A 18 -11.43 1.96 6.15
C ILE A 18 -10.95 3.34 6.60
N LYS A 19 -10.19 3.39 7.69
CA LYS A 19 -9.49 4.60 8.17
C LYS A 19 -8.00 4.38 8.02
N ILE A 20 -7.33 5.26 7.26
CA ILE A 20 -5.89 5.23 7.02
C ILE A 20 -5.30 6.49 7.63
N LYS A 21 -4.26 6.36 8.46
CA LYS A 21 -3.56 7.47 9.10
C LYS A 21 -2.05 7.26 9.01
N GLY A 22 -1.30 8.34 8.74
CA GLY A 22 0.15 8.29 8.63
C GLY A 22 0.65 8.41 7.19
N GLN A 23 1.92 8.74 7.05
CA GLN A 23 2.57 8.96 5.75
C GLN A 23 3.09 7.64 5.20
N ILE A 24 2.79 7.36 3.94
CA ILE A 24 3.37 6.22 3.22
C ILE A 24 4.83 6.56 2.92
N ILE A 25 5.75 5.88 3.59
CA ILE A 25 7.19 6.15 3.46
C ILE A 25 7.72 5.57 2.15
N GLY A 26 7.17 4.43 1.72
CA GLY A 26 7.68 3.65 0.59
C GLY A 26 8.74 2.63 1.03
N GLY A 27 9.48 2.07 0.07
CA GLY A 27 10.48 1.03 0.26
C GLY A 27 10.15 -0.27 -0.46
N ASN A 28 10.72 -1.38 0.01
CA ASN A 28 10.51 -2.70 -0.61
C ASN A 28 9.20 -3.31 -0.12
N ILE A 29 8.37 -3.71 -1.09
CA ILE A 29 7.10 -4.38 -0.87
C ILE A 29 7.12 -5.68 -1.65
N THR A 30 6.67 -6.75 -1.01
CA THR A 30 6.38 -8.02 -1.66
C THR A 30 4.88 -8.21 -1.78
N ILE A 31 4.38 -8.48 -2.99
CA ILE A 31 2.96 -8.74 -3.24
C ILE A 31 2.79 -10.08 -3.97
N PRO A 32 1.89 -10.96 -3.51
CA PRO A 32 1.51 -12.15 -4.26
C PRO A 32 1.07 -11.82 -5.69
N GLY A 33 1.67 -12.47 -6.70
CA GLY A 33 1.34 -12.23 -8.11
C GLY A 33 -0.08 -12.62 -8.54
N ASN A 34 -0.84 -13.28 -7.66
CA ASN A 34 -2.25 -13.62 -7.87
C ASN A 34 -3.22 -12.54 -7.32
N LEU A 35 -2.72 -11.42 -6.81
CA LEU A 35 -3.55 -10.29 -6.41
C LEU A 35 -4.10 -9.54 -7.62
N SER A 36 -5.29 -8.98 -7.44
CA SER A 36 -5.97 -8.22 -8.48
C SER A 36 -5.15 -6.99 -8.91
N SER A 37 -5.18 -6.70 -10.22
CA SER A 37 -4.43 -5.60 -10.86
C SER A 37 -4.72 -4.25 -10.21
N GLN A 38 -5.94 -3.99 -9.75
CA GLN A 38 -6.29 -2.76 -9.04
C GLN A 38 -5.40 -2.47 -7.81
N PHE A 39 -4.91 -3.49 -7.11
CA PHE A 39 -3.98 -3.28 -5.99
C PHE A 39 -2.60 -2.87 -6.48
N ILE A 40 -2.08 -3.51 -7.53
CA ILE A 40 -0.77 -3.19 -8.09
C ILE A 40 -0.79 -1.80 -8.74
N SER A 41 -1.81 -1.51 -9.54
CA SER A 41 -1.97 -0.21 -10.22
C SER A 41 -2.07 0.93 -9.22
N SER A 42 -2.84 0.77 -8.13
CA SER A 42 -2.92 1.82 -7.10
C SER A 42 -1.58 2.06 -6.41
N LEU A 43 -0.81 1.01 -6.10
CA LEU A 43 0.55 1.17 -5.57
C LEU A 43 1.46 1.92 -6.55
N LEU A 44 1.47 1.57 -7.84
CA LEU A 44 2.29 2.23 -8.86
C LEU A 44 1.94 3.72 -9.01
N ILE A 45 0.65 4.07 -8.98
CA ILE A 45 0.19 5.47 -9.03
C ILE A 45 0.70 6.25 -7.81
N THR A 46 0.67 5.64 -6.62
CA THR A 46 1.16 6.29 -5.39
C THR A 46 2.67 6.25 -5.20
N ALA A 47 3.40 5.34 -5.86
CA ALA A 47 4.84 5.15 -5.68
C ALA A 47 5.68 6.45 -5.77
N PRO A 48 5.52 7.31 -6.80
CA PRO A 48 6.31 8.55 -6.91
C PRO A 48 5.96 9.60 -5.83
N LEU A 49 4.84 9.46 -5.14
CA LEU A 49 4.42 10.37 -4.06
C LEU A 49 5.02 9.97 -2.70
N THR A 50 5.68 8.82 -2.62
CA THR A 50 6.29 8.32 -1.37
C THR A 50 7.74 8.80 -1.24
N LYS A 51 8.20 9.02 -0.01
CA LYS A 51 9.54 9.56 0.26
C LYS A 51 10.69 8.68 -0.29
N LYS A 52 10.50 7.37 -0.28
CA LYS A 52 11.53 6.39 -0.69
C LYS A 52 11.22 5.71 -2.04
N GLY A 53 10.14 6.12 -2.72
CA GLY A 53 9.61 5.33 -3.84
C GLY A 53 9.08 3.97 -3.39
N ILE A 54 8.66 3.13 -4.33
CA ILE A 54 8.23 1.75 -4.05
C ILE A 54 9.00 0.79 -4.96
N ASN A 55 9.64 -0.22 -4.36
CA ASN A 55 10.20 -1.36 -5.08
C ASN A 55 9.26 -2.56 -4.86
N LEU A 56 8.64 -3.04 -5.94
CA LEU A 56 7.79 -4.23 -5.93
C LEU A 56 8.61 -5.46 -6.31
N ASN A 57 8.64 -6.46 -5.42
CA ASN A 57 9.23 -7.78 -5.63
C ASN A 57 8.17 -8.89 -5.60
#